data_AF-T0NE54-F1
#
_entry.id   AF-T0NE54-F1
#
_cell.length_a   1.000
_cell.length_b   1.000
_cell.length_c   1.000
_cell.angle_alpha   90.00
_cell.angle_beta   90.00
_cell.angle_gamma   90.00
#
_symmetry.space_group_name_H-M   'P 1'
#
loop_
_entity.id
_entity.type
_entity.pdbx_description
1 polymer ?
#
loop_
_entity_poly.entity_id
_entity_poly.type
_entity_poly.pdbx_seq_one_letter_code
_entity_poly.pdbx_strand_id
1 'polypeptide(L)' 'MNLNDTEYFYVRNAQGDIIGLIDKAGTQVVFYTYDSWGKLISIEGTLKDTVGVKNPYRYRGYRYDTGATRCNMKSIA' A
#
# COMPACT_ATOMS: atom_id res chain seq x y z
N MET A 1 -8.43 -2.82 -5.69
CA MET A 1 -8.76 -1.48 -5.16
C MET A 1 -9.29 -0.68 -6.32
N ASN A 2 -10.51 -0.15 -6.26
CA ASN A 2 -11.01 0.76 -7.29
C ASN A 2 -10.72 2.19 -6.86
N LEU A 3 -9.92 2.91 -7.65
CA LEU A 3 -9.62 4.32 -7.43
C LEU A 3 -9.80 5.07 -8.75
N ASN A 4 -10.64 6.10 -8.77
CA ASN A 4 -10.97 6.89 -9.96
C ASN A 4 -11.45 6.00 -11.14
N ASP A 5 -12.43 5.12 -10.90
CA ASP A 5 -12.96 4.16 -11.90
C ASP A 5 -11.92 3.23 -12.52
N THR A 6 -10.73 3.16 -11.93
CA THR A 6 -9.65 2.28 -12.37
C THR A 6 -9.40 1.22 -11.32
N GLU A 7 -9.38 -0.03 -11.79
CA GLU A 7 -9.19 -1.19 -10.94
C GLU A 7 -7.70 -1.54 -10.84
N TYR A 8 -7.20 -1.59 -9.60
CA TYR A 8 -5.82 -1.91 -9.29
C TYR A 8 -5.71 -3.20 -8.49
N PHE A 9 -4.71 -4.02 -8.84
CA PHE A 9 -4.41 -5.28 -8.20
C PHE A 9 -3.14 -5.15 -7.36
N TYR A 10 -3.14 -5.82 -6.20
CA TYR A 10 -1.98 -5.85 -5.31
C TYR A 10 -0.98 -6.89 -5.78
N VAL A 11 0.27 -6.46 -5.95
CA VAL A 11 1.39 -7.37 -6.21
C VAL A 11 1.96 -7.78 -4.87
N ARG A 12 2.12 -9.09 -4.66
CA ARG A 12 2.67 -9.66 -3.43
C ARG A 12 3.94 -10.46 -3.72
N ASN A 13 4.91 -10.42 -2.81
CA ASN A 13 6.07 -11.32 -2.87
C ASN A 13 5.68 -12.75 -2.44
N ALA A 14 6.65 -13.68 -2.48
CA ALA A 14 6.46 -15.06 -2.05
C ALA A 14 6.09 -15.22 -0.56
N GLN A 15 6.45 -14.25 0.29
CA GLN A 15 6.06 -14.16 1.70
C GLN A 15 4.63 -13.61 1.89
N GLY A 16 4.01 -13.08 0.83
CA GLY A 16 2.68 -12.45 0.88
C GLY A 16 2.70 -10.94 1.15
N ASP A 17 3.87 -10.30 1.18
CA ASP A 17 3.99 -8.85 1.41
C ASP A 17 3.63 -8.07 0.15
N ILE A 18 2.86 -6.99 0.30
CA ILE A 18 2.47 -6.13 -0.82
C ILE A 18 3.70 -5.34 -1.29
N ILE A 19 4.25 -5.66 -2.45
CA ILE A 19 5.42 -4.98 -3.03
C ILE A 19 5.05 -3.90 -4.07
N GLY A 20 3.78 -3.84 -4.46
CA GLY A 20 3.32 -2.85 -5.42
C GLY A 20 1.85 -2.98 -5.80
N LEU A 21 1.43 -2.11 -6.71
CA LEU A 21 0.13 -2.19 -7.37
C LEU A 21 0.30 -2.17 -8.88
N ILE A 22 -0.48 -3.00 -9.56
CA ILE A 22 -0.58 -3.05 -11.02
C ILE A 22 -1.98 -2.63 -11.46
N ASP A 23 -2.07 -2.06 -12.65
CA ASP A 23 -3.34 -1.80 -13.30
C ASP A 23 -3.91 -3.06 -13.99
N LYS A 24 -5.11 -2.94 -14.55
CA LYS A 24 -5.74 -3.97 -15.41
C LYS A 24 -4.86 -4.40 -16.60
N ALA A 25 -4.01 -3.52 -17.10
CA ALA A 25 -3.13 -3.82 -18.23
C ALA A 25 -1.86 -4.59 -17.80
N GLY A 26 -1.66 -4.82 -16.50
CA GLY A 26 -0.46 -5.46 -15.96
C GLY A 26 0.72 -4.50 -15.78
N THR A 27 0.51 -3.19 -15.93
CA THR A 27 1.54 -2.18 -15.72
C THR A 27 1.63 -1.85 -14.24
N GLN A 28 2.84 -1.94 -13.68
CA GLN A 28 3.06 -1.58 -12.28
C GLN A 28 3.08 -0.06 -12.10
N VAL A 29 2.06 0.44 -11.44
CA VAL A 29 1.81 1.89 -11.25
C VAL A 29 2.32 2.40 -9.90
N VAL A 30 2.54 1.49 -8.95
CA VAL A 30 3.09 1.79 -7.63
C VAL A 30 4.10 0.71 -7.25
N PHE A 31 5.24 1.16 -6.73
CA PHE A 31 6.30 0.32 -6.19
C PHE A 31 6.50 0.68 -4.72
N TYR A 32 6.50 -0.33 -3.86
CA TYR A 32 6.77 -0.17 -2.45
C TYR A 32 8.11 -0.82 -2.13
N THR A 33 9.04 -0.01 -1.62
CA THR A 33 10.34 -0.49 -1.15
C THR A 33 10.27 -0.64 0.36
N TYR A 34 10.57 -1.83 0.87
CA TYR A 34 10.64 -2.09 2.31
C TYR A 34 12.07 -2.43 2.73
N ASP A 35 12.41 -2.14 3.98
CA ASP A 35 13.62 -2.68 4.59
C ASP A 35 13.41 -4.14 5.05
N SER A 36 14.49 -4.79 5.49
CA SER A 36 14.46 -6.17 5.98
C SER A 36 13.58 -6.39 7.22
N TRP A 37 13.10 -5.31 7.85
CA TRP A 37 12.18 -5.32 8.99
C TRP A 37 10.74 -4.98 8.59
N GLY A 38 10.47 -4.74 7.31
CA GLY A 38 9.15 -4.38 6.79
C GLY A 38 8.79 -2.91 6.90
N LYS A 39 9.74 -2.03 7.21
CA LYS A 39 9.51 -0.59 7.22
C LYS A 39 9.53 -0.08 5.78
N LEU A 40 8.51 0.69 5.42
CA LEU A 40 8.45 1.37 4.13
C LEU A 40 9.61 2.37 4.01
N ILE A 41 10.52 2.13 3.08
CA ILE A 41 11.65 3.01 2.73
C ILE A 41 11.16 4.09 1.76
N SER A 42 10.49 3.68 0.69
CA SER A 42 10.01 4.61 -0.35
C SER A 42 8.79 4.06 -1.08
N ILE A 43 7.98 4.98 -1.59
CA ILE A 43 6.91 4.70 -2.55
C ILE A 43 7.30 5.36 -3.85
N GLU A 44 7.37 4.58 -4.91
CA GLU A 44 7.73 5.00 -6.25
C GLU A 44 6.57 4.66 -7.22
N GLY A 45 6.62 5.21 -8.43
CA GLY A 45 5.62 4.96 -9.48
C GLY A 45 4.72 6.16 -9.79
N THR A 46 3.99 6.04 -10.88
CA THR A 46 3.17 7.10 -11.47
C THR A 46 2.00 7.53 -10.58
N LEU A 47 1.49 6.59 -9.77
CA LEU A 47 0.35 6.83 -8.88
C LEU A 47 0.76 6.78 -7.41
N LYS A 48 2.04 7.00 -7.11
CA LYS A 48 2.55 6.96 -5.73
C LYS A 48 1.81 7.94 -4.81
N ASP A 49 1.56 9.18 -5.26
CA ASP A 49 0.95 10.24 -4.46
C ASP A 49 -0.59 10.14 -4.38
N THR A 50 -1.20 9.29 -5.20
CA THR A 50 -2.64 9.08 -5.27
C THR A 50 -3.02 7.71 -4.74
N VAL A 51 -2.83 6.66 -5.54
CA VAL A 51 -3.11 5.26 -5.15
C VAL A 51 -2.15 4.79 -4.07
N GLY A 52 -0.86 5.08 -4.23
CA GLY A 52 0.17 4.65 -3.29
C GLY A 52 -0.03 5.24 -1.89
N VAL A 53 -0.38 6.54 -1.82
CA VAL A 53 -0.64 7.26 -0.58
C VAL A 53 -2.03 6.96 -0.01
N LYS A 54 -3.09 6.92 -0.84
CA LYS A 54 -4.44 6.60 -0.35
C LYS A 54 -4.62 5.15 0.04
N ASN A 55 -3.72 4.25 -0.36
CA ASN A 55 -3.81 2.84 0.01
C ASN A 55 -3.72 2.69 1.56
N PRO A 56 -4.81 2.29 2.24
CA PRO A 56 -4.81 2.09 3.69
C PRO A 56 -4.17 0.75 4.10
N TYR A 57 -3.84 -0.11 3.13
CA TYR A 57 -3.21 -1.42 3.31
C TYR A 57 -1.77 -1.38 2.79
N ARG A 58 -0.87 -0.69 3.50
CA ARG A 58 0.54 -0.61 3.09
C ARG A 58 1.42 -1.71 3.66
N TYR A 59 1.07 -2.29 4.81
CA TYR A 59 1.81 -3.41 5.40
C TYR A 59 0.92 -4.15 6.40
N ARG A 60 0.80 -5.48 6.26
CA ARG A 60 0.12 -6.38 7.21
C ARG A 60 -1.29 -5.97 7.70
N GLY A 61 -2.05 -5.19 6.94
CA GLY A 61 -3.41 -4.82 7.33
C GLY A 61 -3.54 -3.76 8.42
N TYR A 62 -2.46 -3.09 8.81
CA TYR A 62 -2.55 -2.00 9.78
C TYR A 62 -3.09 -0.73 9.11
N ARG A 63 -4.28 -0.30 9.56
CA ARG A 63 -4.79 1.03 9.24
C ARG A 63 -3.91 2.07 9.92
N TYR A 64 -3.15 2.82 9.13
CA TYR A 64 -2.58 4.08 9.59
C TYR A 64 -3.69 5.12 9.59
N ASP A 65 -4.30 5.34 10.75
CA ASP A 65 -5.17 6.49 10.97
C ASP A 65 -4.26 7.71 11.10
N THR A 66 -4.04 8.44 10.00
CA THR A 66 -3.53 9.82 10.05
C THR A 66 -4.68 10.75 10.46
N GLY A 67 -5.26 10.46 11.62
CA GLY A 67 -6.20 11.31 12.35
C GLY A 67 -5.49 11.82 13.59
N ALA A 68 -5.35 13.13 13.69
CA ALA A 68 -4.66 13.81 14.77
C ALA A 68 -5.12 13.32 16.16
N THR A 69 -4.12 13.19 17.05
CA THR A 69 -4.28 13.07 18.50
C THR A 69 -4.76 11.70 19.00
N ARG A 70 -3.78 10.93 19.53
CA ARG A 70 -3.85 9.67 20.29
C ARG A 70 -3.68 8.39 19.46
N CYS A 71 -2.43 7.95 19.39
CA CYS A 71 -2.05 6.58 19.04
C CYS A 71 -2.84 5.57 19.86
N ASN A 72 -3.76 4.85 19.22
CA ASN A 72 -4.31 3.61 19.72
C ASN A 72 -4.21 2.56 18.62
N MET A 73 -3.28 1.62 18.78
CA MET A 73 -3.26 0.39 17.99
C MET A 73 -4.49 -0.44 18.38
N LYS A 74 -5.56 -0.39 17.59
CA LYS A 74 -6.65 -1.36 17.70
C LYS A 74 -6.43 -2.50 16.70
N SER A 75 -6.12 -3.66 17.25
CA SER A 75 -6.18 -4.95 16.58
C SER A 75 -7.63 -5.20 16.15
N ILE A 76 -7.85 -5.49 14.86
CA ILE A 76 -9.14 -6.03 14.39
C ILE A 76 -9.06 -7.53 14.60
N ALA A 77 -9.75 -8.02 15.61
CA ALA A 77 -10.28 -9.38 15.66
C ALA A 77 -11.72 -9.34 15.11
#